data_AF-A0A1I1UAJ0-F1
#
_entry.id   AF-A0A1I1UAJ0-F1
#
_cell.length_a   1.000
_cell.length_b   1.000
_cell.length_c   1.000
_cell.angle_alpha   90.00
_cell.angle_beta   90.00
_cell.angle_gamma   90.00
#
_symmetry.space_group_name_H-M   'P 1'
#
loop_
_entity.id
_entity.type
_entity.pdbx_description
1 polymer ?
#
loop_
_entity_poly.entity_id
_entity_poly.type
_entity_poly.pdbx_seq_one_letter_code
_entity_poly.pdbx_strand_id
1 'polypeptide(L)'
;MNYIKQINAFYNQIELNPLSASAVALWHTLVHINNKTGWKDTFTVAGMVLRIKSGLKESAFKRARDELKTKGYMTWTSNGSNKAPSYHIVCLSTAVERFMGESAT
;
A
#
# COMPACT_ATOMS: atom_id res chain seq x y z
N MET A 1 8.92 6.59 7.81
CA MET A 1 7.56 7.11 7.52
C MET A 1 6.77 7.23 8.83
N ASN A 2 5.73 8.06 8.91
CA ASN A 2 4.86 8.15 10.10
C ASN A 2 3.53 7.44 9.80
N TYR A 3 3.12 6.49 10.67
CA TYR A 3 1.93 5.66 10.44
C TYR A 3 0.65 6.49 10.28
N ILE A 4 0.37 7.37 11.24
CA ILE A 4 -0.87 8.17 11.27
C ILE A 4 -0.92 9.11 10.06
N LYS A 5 0.18 9.82 9.78
CA LYS A 5 0.25 10.70 8.60
C LYS A 5 0.01 9.95 7.30
N GLN A 6 0.53 8.73 7.16
CA GLN A 6 0.33 7.89 5.97
C GLN A 6 -1.14 7.49 5.81
N ILE A 7 -1.83 7.12 6.90
CA ILE A 7 -3.26 6.79 6.88
C ILE A 7 -4.10 8.01 6.50
N ASN A 8 -3.82 9.18 7.09
CA ASN A 8 -4.56 10.40 6.78
C ASN A 8 -4.38 10.81 5.31
N ALA A 9 -3.15 10.75 4.80
CA ALA A 9 -2.86 11.03 3.40
C ALA A 9 -3.56 10.05 2.44
N PHE A 10 -3.68 8.78 2.83
CA PHE A 10 -4.44 7.80 2.08
C PHE A 10 -5.92 8.18 1.95
N TYR A 11 -6.57 8.56 3.06
CA TYR A 11 -7.97 8.97 3.01
C TYR A 11 -8.20 10.21 2.13
N ASN A 12 -7.30 11.19 2.19
CA ASN A 12 -7.37 12.35 1.28
C ASN A 12 -7.21 11.92 -0.19
N GLN A 13 -6.34 10.96 -0.48
CA GLN A 13 -6.06 10.56 -1.86
C GLN A 13 -7.17 9.71 -2.48
N ILE A 14 -7.84 8.85 -1.70
CA ILE A 14 -8.93 8.02 -2.23
C ILE A 14 -10.20 8.81 -2.55
N GLU A 15 -10.37 10.02 -2.01
CA GLU A 15 -11.44 10.93 -2.40
C GLU A 15 -11.32 11.35 -3.89
N LEU A 16 -10.08 11.53 -4.34
CA LEU A 16 -9.76 11.94 -5.73
C LEU A 16 -9.53 10.74 -6.65
N ASN A 17 -8.99 9.64 -6.11
CA ASN A 17 -8.71 8.41 -6.85
C ASN A 17 -9.27 7.19 -6.09
N PRO A 18 -10.59 6.95 -6.19
CA PRO A 18 -11.28 5.92 -5.42
C PRO A 18 -10.69 4.53 -5.63
N LEU A 19 -10.62 3.74 -4.58
CA LEU A 19 -10.17 2.35 -4.63
C LEU A 19 -11.34 1.38 -4.38
N SER A 20 -11.24 0.17 -4.93
CA SER A 20 -12.16 -0.90 -4.51
C SER A 20 -11.99 -1.23 -3.02
N ALA A 21 -13.06 -1.70 -2.37
CA ALA A 21 -12.98 -2.13 -0.97
C ALA A 21 -11.89 -3.20 -0.73
N SER A 22 -11.66 -4.07 -1.72
CA SER A 22 -10.58 -5.07 -1.66
C SER A 22 -9.19 -4.43 -1.71
N ALA A 23 -8.99 -3.39 -2.54
CA ALA A 23 -7.73 -2.65 -2.58
C ALA A 23 -7.48 -1.86 -1.29
N VAL A 24 -8.51 -1.23 -0.71
CA VAL A 24 -8.41 -0.56 0.60
C VAL A 24 -7.97 -1.55 1.70
N ALA A 25 -8.63 -2.70 1.81
CA ALA A 25 -8.29 -3.72 2.80
C ALA A 25 -6.85 -4.26 2.63
N LEU A 26 -6.44 -4.51 1.39
CA LEU A 26 -5.08 -4.97 1.08
C LEU A 26 -4.04 -3.90 1.40
N TRP A 27 -4.30 -2.63 1.08
CA TRP A 27 -3.40 -1.53 1.35
C TRP A 27 -3.15 -1.36 2.86
N HIS A 28 -4.20 -1.31 3.68
CA HIS A 28 -4.05 -1.23 5.14
C HIS A 28 -3.25 -2.41 5.70
N THR A 29 -3.48 -3.62 5.17
CA THR A 29 -2.72 -4.81 5.55
C THR A 29 -1.23 -4.66 5.25
N LEU A 30 -0.88 -4.21 4.04
CA LEU A 30 0.51 -4.01 3.62
C LEU A 30 1.20 -2.90 4.43
N VAL A 31 0.53 -1.77 4.66
CA VAL A 31 1.07 -0.64 5.43
C VAL A 31 1.29 -1.04 6.89
N HIS A 32 0.36 -1.79 7.49
CA HIS A 32 0.55 -2.31 8.85
C HIS A 32 1.77 -3.25 8.94
N ILE A 33 1.95 -4.14 7.96
CA ILE A 33 3.12 -5.03 7.90
C ILE A 33 4.41 -4.22 7.71
N ASN A 34 4.44 -3.26 6.80
CA ASN A 34 5.60 -2.40 6.56
C ASN A 34 5.97 -1.55 7.81
N ASN A 35 4.97 -1.04 8.54
CA ASN A 35 5.21 -0.39 9.84
C ASN A 35 5.88 -1.35 10.84
N LYS A 36 5.43 -2.61 10.91
CA LYS A 36 6.04 -3.63 11.77
C LYS A 36 7.46 -4.03 11.37
N THR A 37 7.88 -3.78 10.12
CA THR A 37 9.27 -3.99 9.70
C THR A 37 10.17 -2.80 9.99
N GLY A 38 9.64 -1.72 10.59
CA GLY A 38 10.39 -0.49 10.83
C GLY A 38 10.47 0.41 9.59
N TRP A 39 9.46 0.37 8.71
CA TRP A 39 9.40 1.17 7.48
C TRP A 39 10.53 0.88 6.51
N LYS A 40 10.86 -0.41 6.31
CA LYS A 40 11.83 -0.81 5.29
C LYS A 40 11.35 -0.35 3.92
N ASP A 41 12.28 0.17 3.12
CA ASP A 41 12.03 0.57 1.74
C ASP A 41 11.36 -0.57 0.95
N THR A 42 11.90 -1.78 1.07
CA THR A 42 11.32 -2.99 0.50
C THR A 42 11.20 -4.07 1.58
N PHE A 43 10.11 -4.85 1.53
CA PHE A 43 9.84 -5.94 2.46
C PHE A 43 9.20 -7.13 1.74
N THR A 44 9.43 -8.33 2.25
CA THR A 44 8.84 -9.56 1.71
C THR A 44 7.68 -10.03 2.56
N VAL A 45 6.62 -10.50 1.91
CA VAL A 45 5.49 -11.13 2.58
C VAL A 45 4.84 -12.14 1.63
N ALA A 46 4.51 -13.32 2.15
CA ALA A 46 3.84 -14.34 1.36
C ALA A 46 2.42 -13.91 0.97
N GLY A 47 2.01 -14.17 -0.27
CA GLY A 47 0.67 -13.84 -0.76
C GLY A 47 -0.44 -14.47 0.10
N MET A 48 -0.22 -15.69 0.60
CA MET A 48 -1.16 -16.35 1.51
C MET A 48 -1.39 -15.56 2.82
N VAL A 49 -0.33 -14.98 3.39
CA VAL A 49 -0.43 -14.16 4.61
C VAL A 49 -1.23 -12.90 4.34
N LEU A 50 -1.00 -12.24 3.19
CA LEU A 50 -1.77 -11.07 2.80
C LEU A 50 -3.26 -11.38 2.63
N ARG A 51 -3.59 -12.47 1.94
CA ARG A 51 -4.99 -12.91 1.75
C ARG A 51 -5.70 -13.15 3.07
N ILE A 52 -5.07 -13.88 4.00
CA ILE A 52 -5.65 -14.17 5.31
C ILE A 52 -5.89 -12.88 6.08
N LYS A 53 -4.90 -11.98 6.15
CA LYS A 53 -4.99 -10.74 6.92
C LYS A 53 -5.94 -9.71 6.32
N SER A 54 -6.06 -9.68 5.00
CA SER A 54 -6.99 -8.78 4.29
C SER A 54 -8.40 -9.36 4.10
N GLY A 55 -8.61 -10.63 4.46
CA GLY A 55 -9.89 -11.32 4.23
C GLY A 55 -10.19 -11.59 2.75
N LEU A 56 -9.18 -11.54 1.87
CA LEU A 56 -9.36 -11.65 0.43
C LEU A 56 -9.19 -13.08 -0.09
N LYS A 57 -10.10 -13.50 -0.96
CA LYS A 57 -9.91 -14.67 -1.82
C LYS A 57 -8.85 -14.36 -2.90
N GLU A 58 -8.28 -15.41 -3.49
CA GLU A 58 -7.17 -15.29 -4.46
C GLU A 58 -7.48 -14.34 -5.62
N SER A 59 -8.65 -14.46 -6.25
CA SER A 59 -9.03 -13.62 -7.39
C SER A 59 -9.17 -12.13 -7.01
N ALA A 60 -9.78 -11.85 -5.86
CA ALA A 60 -9.92 -10.50 -5.33
C ALA A 60 -8.55 -9.91 -4.94
N PHE A 61 -7.69 -10.71 -4.32
CA PHE A 61 -6.32 -10.32 -3.98
C PHE A 61 -5.52 -9.91 -5.22
N LYS A 62 -5.54 -10.71 -6.30
CA LYS A 62 -4.82 -10.38 -7.53
C LYS A 62 -5.30 -9.05 -8.12
N ARG A 63 -6.62 -8.87 -8.27
CA ARG A 63 -7.22 -7.62 -8.79
C ARG A 63 -6.88 -6.42 -7.92
N ALA A 64 -7.03 -6.54 -6.60
CA ALA A 64 -6.69 -5.49 -5.64
C ALA A 64 -5.21 -5.10 -5.71
N ARG A 65 -4.33 -6.10 -5.83
CA ARG A 65 -2.89 -5.89 -5.94
C ARG A 65 -2.52 -5.15 -7.23
N ASP A 66 -3.15 -5.51 -8.35
CA ASP A 66 -2.93 -4.86 -9.64
C ASP A 66 -3.52 -3.44 -9.68
N GLU A 67 -4.67 -3.22 -9.04
CA GLU A 67 -5.28 -1.89 -8.86
C GLU A 67 -4.35 -0.96 -8.08
N LEU A 68 -3.87 -1.39 -6.90
CA LEU A 68 -2.95 -0.60 -6.07
C LEU A 68 -1.66 -0.26 -6.81
N LYS A 69 -1.14 -1.19 -7.61
CA LYS A 69 0.04 -0.95 -8.45
C LYS A 69 -0.25 0.09 -9.53
N THR A 70 -1.33 -0.10 -10.29
CA THR A 70 -1.71 0.79 -11.40
C THR A 70 -1.98 2.20 -10.93
N LYS A 71 -2.58 2.35 -9.74
CA LYS A 71 -2.91 3.65 -9.14
C LYS A 71 -1.79 4.27 -8.31
N GLY A 72 -0.60 3.65 -8.26
CA GLY A 72 0.59 4.24 -7.65
C GLY A 72 0.61 4.22 -6.11
N TYR A 73 -0.14 3.32 -5.46
CA TYR A 73 -0.12 3.19 -4.00
C TYR A 73 1.02 2.29 -3.49
N MET A 74 1.47 1.35 -4.31
CA MET A 74 2.56 0.45 -3.99
C MET A 74 3.16 -0.17 -5.26
N THR A 75 4.38 -0.71 -5.17
CA THR A 75 4.96 -1.56 -6.21
C THR A 75 5.27 -2.93 -5.62
N TRP A 76 5.36 -3.94 -6.49
CA TRP A 76 5.72 -5.29 -6.08
C TRP A 76 6.49 -6.01 -7.20
N THR A 77 7.39 -6.89 -6.80
CA THR A 77 8.19 -7.72 -7.70
C THR A 77 8.11 -9.19 -7.29
N SER A 78 8.06 -10.07 -8.28
CA SER A 78 8.23 -11.51 -8.07
C SER A 78 9.71 -11.81 -7.86
N ASN A 79 10.05 -12.56 -6.82
CA ASN A 79 11.43 -12.96 -6.53
C ASN A 79 11.79 -14.33 -7.13
N GLY A 80 10.98 -14.82 -8.07
CA GLY A 80 11.08 -16.16 -8.67
C GLY A 80 10.17 -17.19 -8.02
N SER A 81 10.19 -18.40 -8.55
CA SER A 81 9.37 -19.53 -8.09
C SER A 81 9.67 -19.84 -6.62
N ASN A 82 8.61 -20.05 -5.83
CA ASN A 82 8.69 -20.44 -4.42
C ASN A 82 9.30 -19.41 -3.43
N LYS A 83 9.53 -18.15 -3.86
CA LYS A 83 9.94 -17.07 -2.95
C LYS A 83 8.81 -16.07 -2.75
N ALA A 84 8.70 -15.54 -1.53
CA ALA A 84 7.75 -14.49 -1.22
C ALA A 84 8.05 -13.23 -2.07
N PRO A 85 7.04 -12.59 -2.69
CA PRO A 85 7.25 -11.36 -3.44
C PRO A 85 7.72 -10.22 -2.53
N SER A 86 8.46 -9.29 -3.14
CA SER A 86 8.89 -8.05 -2.51
C SER A 86 7.86 -6.94 -2.78
N TYR A 87 7.63 -6.10 -1.78
CA TYR A 87 6.71 -4.98 -1.81
C TYR A 87 7.39 -3.70 -1.37
N HIS A 88 6.99 -2.59 -1.97
CA HIS A 88 7.37 -1.23 -1.58
C HIS A 88 6.09 -0.39 -1.46
N ILE A 89 5.91 0.28 -0.32
CA ILE A 89 4.78 1.19 -0.09
C ILE A 89 5.19 2.61 -0.50
N VAL A 90 4.38 3.26 -1.31
CA VAL A 90 4.60 4.66 -1.68
C VAL A 90 4.28 5.57 -0.50
N CYS A 91 5.19 6.49 -0.18
CA CYS A 91 4.97 7.51 0.85
C CYS A 91 3.94 8.54 0.36
N LEU A 92 2.75 8.55 0.95
CA LEU A 92 1.66 9.45 0.57
C LEU A 92 1.70 10.76 1.37
N SER A 93 2.24 10.73 2.59
CA SER A 93 2.30 11.91 3.45
C SER A 93 3.18 13.04 2.90
N THR A 94 4.21 12.71 2.12
CA THR A 94 5.09 13.72 1.52
C THR A 94 4.42 14.47 0.36
N ALA A 95 3.48 13.84 -0.35
CA ALA A 95 2.69 14.53 -1.37
C ALA A 95 1.83 15.63 -0.73
N VAL A 96 1.18 15.33 0.40
CA VAL A 96 0.40 16.31 1.17
C VAL A 96 1.26 17.49 1.65
N GLU A 97 2.47 17.22 2.14
CA GLU A 97 3.39 18.28 2.58
C GLU A 97 3.85 19.18 1.43
N ARG A 98 3.98 18.66 0.20
CA ARG A 98 4.25 19.49 -1.00
C ARG A 98 3.06 20.36 -1.39
N PHE A 99 1.84 19.80 -1.41
CA PHE A 99 0.63 20.57 -1.75
C PHE A 99 0.31 21.64 -0.69
N MET A 100 0.53 21.36 0.58
CA MET A 100 0.34 22.34 1.67
C MET A 100 1.49 23.35 1.76
N GLY A 101 2.71 22.99 1.35
CA GLY A 101 3.88 23.87 1.33
C GLY A 101 3.90 24.87 0.18
N GLU A 102 3.28 24.55 -0.96
CA GLU A 102 3.17 25.46 -2.13
C GLU A 102 2.07 26.53 -2.00
N SER A 103 1.19 26.42 -1.01
CA SER A 103 0.15 27.45 -0.72
C SER A 103 0.62 28.53 0.27
N ALA A 104 1.87 28.47 0.73
CA ALA A 104 2.41 29.33 1.80
C ALA A 104 3.57 30.26 1.35
N THR A 105 3.75 30.48 0.05
CA THR A 105 4.74 31.42 -0.53
C THR A 105 4.10 32.21 -1.67
#